data_AF-A0A538BJ49-F1
#
_entry.id   AF-A0A538BJ49-F1
#
_cell.length_a   1.000
_cell.length_b   1.000
_cell.length_c   1.000
_cell.angle_alpha   90.00
_cell.angle_beta   90.00
_cell.angle_gamma   90.00
#
_symmetry.space_group_name_H-M   'P 1'
#
loop_
_entity.id
_entity.type
_entity.pdbx_description
1 polymer ?
#
loop_
_entity_poly.entity_id
_entity_poly.type
_entity_poly.pdbx_seq_one_letter_code
_entity_poly.pdbx_strand_id
1 'polypeptide(L)'
;MIVSWGFDTLGPVLAEVGSARPFVVASERWSELEPPFEPTVRWTEVPSDRIEDATAAAKGADAVVAIGGGSAIDLGKAISA
;
A
#
# COMPACT_ATOMS: atom_id res chain seq x y z
N MET A 1 -2.63 18.38 3.44
CA MET A 1 -3.40 17.43 2.61
C MET A 1 -2.80 17.49 1.21
N ILE A 2 -2.15 16.42 0.77
CA ILE A 2 -1.59 16.31 -0.59
C ILE A 2 -2.65 15.62 -1.44
N VAL A 3 -3.03 16.25 -2.55
CA VAL A 3 -3.92 15.64 -3.55
C VAL A 3 -3.21 15.75 -4.89
N SER A 4 -2.75 14.60 -5.39
CA SER A 4 -2.08 14.46 -6.68
C SER A 4 -2.88 13.48 -7.53
N TRP A 5 -3.00 13.77 -8.83
CA TRP A 5 -3.77 12.96 -9.77
C TRP A 5 -2.85 12.18 -10.69
N GLY A 6 -3.16 10.90 -10.93
CA GLY A 6 -2.40 10.01 -11.80
C GLY A 6 -1.51 9.04 -11.02
N PHE A 7 -1.43 7.80 -11.51
CA PHE A 7 -0.70 6.72 -10.83
C PHE A 7 0.80 7.02 -10.70
N ASP A 8 1.40 7.60 -11.75
CA ASP A 8 2.82 7.96 -11.79
C ASP A 8 3.22 9.00 -10.73
N THR A 9 2.24 9.70 -10.14
CA THR A 9 2.51 10.67 -9.06
C THR A 9 2.76 10.02 -7.70
N LEU A 10 2.47 8.71 -7.54
CA LEU A 10 2.64 8.02 -6.25
C LEU A 10 4.10 8.00 -5.79
N GLY A 11 5.07 7.78 -6.67
CA GLY A 11 6.50 7.82 -6.33
C GLY A 11 6.92 9.18 -5.77
N PRO A 12 6.70 10.29 -6.51
CA PRO A 12 6.94 11.63 -6.01
C PRO A 12 6.22 11.96 -4.69
N VAL A 13 4.96 11.56 -4.52
CA VAL A 13 4.20 11.78 -3.29
C VAL A 13 4.82 11.04 -2.11
N LEU A 14 5.24 9.78 -2.29
CA LEU A 14 5.93 9.01 -1.24
C LEU A 14 7.24 9.69 -0.83
N ALA A 15 8.00 10.20 -1.79
CA ALA A 15 9.22 10.96 -1.51
C ALA A 15 8.93 12.27 -0.76
N GLU A 16 7.88 13.00 -1.12
CA GLU A 16 7.46 14.24 -0.44
C GLU A 16 7.08 14.00 1.02
N VAL A 17 6.40 12.89 1.32
CA VAL A 17 6.05 12.52 2.71
C VAL A 17 7.19 11.82 3.46
N GLY A 18 8.35 11.64 2.83
CA GLY A 18 9.55 11.04 3.43
C GLY A 18 9.47 9.53 3.60
N SER A 19 8.62 8.83 2.84
CA SER A 19 8.53 7.37 2.83
C SER A 19 9.59 6.77 1.90
N ALA A 20 10.33 5.78 2.40
CA ALA A 20 11.35 5.05 1.66
C ALA A 20 11.09 3.53 1.61
N ARG A 21 10.18 3.03 2.45
CA ARG A 21 9.85 1.60 2.60
C ARG A 21 8.33 1.40 2.57
N PRO A 22 7.68 1.65 1.43
CA PRO A 22 6.24 1.50 1.32
C PRO A 22 5.83 0.01 1.34
N PHE A 23 4.76 -0.29 2.07
CA PHE A 23 4.06 -1.58 2.06
C PHE A 23 2.83 -1.48 1.16
N VAL A 24 2.69 -2.39 0.20
CA VAL A 24 1.57 -2.37 -0.75
C VAL A 24 0.49 -3.37 -0.34
N VAL A 25 -0.77 -2.92 -0.31
CA VAL A 25 -1.96 -3.75 -0.23
C VAL A 25 -2.67 -3.72 -1.57
N ALA A 26 -2.67 -4.84 -2.30
CA ALA A 26 -3.29 -4.90 -3.63
C ALA A 26 -3.61 -6.35 -4.01
N SER A 27 -4.87 -6.64 -4.38
CA SER A 27 -5.27 -8.00 -4.76
C SER A 27 -4.50 -8.53 -5.98
N GLU A 28 -4.54 -9.86 -6.17
CA GLU A 28 -3.95 -10.55 -7.34
C GLU A 28 -4.40 -9.99 -8.70
N ARG A 29 -5.58 -9.35 -8.75
CA ARG A 29 -6.06 -8.63 -9.95
C ARG A 29 -5.05 -7.59 -10.46
N TRP A 30 -4.25 -7.02 -9.57
CA TRP A 30 -3.28 -5.97 -9.87
C TRP A 30 -1.84 -6.49 -9.91
N SER A 31 -1.61 -7.81 -9.92
CA SER A 31 -0.27 -8.41 -9.82
C SER A 31 0.70 -7.91 -10.90
N GLU A 32 0.20 -7.64 -12.11
CA GLU A 32 0.98 -7.08 -13.23
C GLU A 32 1.18 -5.55 -13.16
N LEU A 33 0.56 -4.87 -12.19
CA LEU A 33 0.77 -3.44 -12.00
C LEU A 33 2.10 -3.20 -11.30
N GLU A 34 3.04 -2.59 -12.02
CA GLU A 34 4.31 -2.11 -11.50
C GLU A 34 4.15 -0.69 -10.92
N PRO A 35 4.19 -0.51 -9.59
CA PRO A 35 4.13 0.82 -8.99
C PRO A 35 5.36 1.65 -9.36
N PRO A 36 5.24 3.00 -9.43
CA PRO A 36 6.36 3.90 -9.72
C PRO A 36 7.30 4.09 -8.51
N PHE A 37 7.45 3.06 -7.69
CA PHE A 37 8.29 2.97 -6.50
C PHE A 37 8.52 1.49 -6.17
N GLU A 38 9.59 1.17 -5.45
CA GLU A 38 9.87 -0.21 -5.03
C GLU A 38 9.14 -0.52 -3.69
N PRO A 39 8.18 -1.45 -3.66
CA PRO A 39 7.55 -1.86 -2.42
C PRO A 39 8.49 -2.76 -1.60
N THR A 40 8.52 -2.58 -0.29
CA THR A 40 9.27 -3.49 0.59
C THR A 40 8.59 -4.86 0.69
N VAL A 41 7.26 -4.86 0.73
CA VAL A 41 6.41 -6.04 0.74
C VAL A 41 5.11 -5.71 0.01
N ARG A 42 4.52 -6.72 -0.64
CA ARG A 42 3.19 -6.65 -1.24
C ARG A 42 2.29 -7.74 -0.65
N TRP A 43 1.18 -7.33 -0.05
CA TRP A 43 0.13 -8.21 0.44
C TRP A 43 -1.00 -8.33 -0.59
N THR A 44 -1.29 -9.57 -1.04
CA THR A 44 -2.23 -9.82 -2.14
C THR A 44 -3.58 -10.42 -1.73
N GLU A 45 -3.70 -10.91 -0.49
CA GLU A 45 -4.97 -11.40 0.04
C GLU A 45 -5.88 -10.20 0.39
N VAL A 46 -6.81 -9.86 -0.51
CA VAL A 46 -7.72 -8.71 -0.35
C VAL A 46 -9.13 -9.07 -0.84
N PRO A 47 -10.18 -9.00 0.00
CA PRO A 47 -10.14 -8.65 1.43
C PRO A 47 -9.37 -9.70 2.25
N SER A 48 -8.91 -9.31 3.45
CA SER A 48 -8.23 -10.20 4.40
C SER A 48 -8.94 -10.14 5.74
N ASP A 49 -9.18 -11.29 6.36
CA ASP A 49 -9.52 -11.43 7.78
C ASP A 49 -8.25 -11.59 8.65
N ARG A 50 -7.10 -11.84 8.03
CA ARG A 50 -5.77 -11.99 8.66
C ARG A 50 -5.10 -10.64 8.89
N ILE A 51 -5.79 -9.74 9.60
CA ILE A 51 -5.32 -8.36 9.84
C ILE A 51 -4.01 -8.38 10.64
N GLU A 52 -3.91 -9.20 11.69
CA GLU A 52 -2.70 -9.29 12.53
C GLU A 52 -1.46 -9.71 11.72
N ASP A 53 -1.62 -10.68 10.81
CA ASP A 53 -0.54 -11.13 9.93
C ASP A 53 -0.12 -10.03 8.94
N ALA A 54 -1.09 -9.32 8.36
CA ALA A 54 -0.82 -8.22 7.44
C ALA A 54 -0.11 -7.06 8.15
N THR A 55 -0.52 -6.72 9.38
CA THR A 55 0.15 -5.72 10.22
C THR A 55 1.56 -6.16 10.62
N ALA A 56 1.75 -7.44 10.95
CA ALA A 56 3.08 -7.98 11.24
C ALA A 56 3.99 -7.93 9.99
N ALA A 57 3.45 -8.22 8.80
CA ALA A 57 4.17 -8.13 7.52
C ALA A 57 4.52 -6.68 7.15
N ALA A 58 3.71 -5.70 7.59
CA ALA A 58 4.00 -4.28 7.42
C ALA A 58 5.02 -3.73 8.44
N LYS A 59 5.52 -4.56 9.38
CA LYS A 59 6.47 -4.11 10.40
C LYS A 59 7.77 -3.59 9.75
N GLY A 60 8.04 -2.30 9.97
CA GLY A 60 9.22 -1.63 9.42
C GLY A 60 8.94 -0.88 8.12
N ALA A 61 7.74 -0.98 7.55
CA ALA A 61 7.28 -0.05 6.54
C ALA A 61 7.06 1.35 7.14
N ASP A 62 7.26 2.38 6.33
CA ASP A 62 7.04 3.79 6.72
C ASP A 62 5.82 4.41 6.02
N ALA A 63 5.17 3.66 5.13
CA ALA A 63 3.87 3.99 4.55
C ALA A 63 3.11 2.72 4.14
N VAL A 64 1.78 2.84 4.05
CA VAL A 64 0.89 1.83 3.47
C VAL A 64 0.27 2.41 2.19
N VAL A 65 0.40 1.70 1.08
CA VAL A 65 -0.18 2.06 -0.21
C VAL A 65 -1.23 1.03 -0.59
N ALA A 66 -2.50 1.41 -0.48
CA ALA A 66 -3.63 0.57 -0.86
C ALA A 66 -4.02 0.82 -2.33
N ILE A 67 -3.91 -0.20 -3.18
CA ILE A 67 -4.30 -0.17 -4.59
C ILE A 67 -5.49 -1.09 -4.79
N GLY A 68 -6.66 -0.49 -5.06
CA GLY A 68 -7.88 -1.22 -5.32
C GLY A 68 -9.13 -0.46 -4.89
N GLY A 69 -10.23 -1.18 -4.72
CA GLY A 69 -11.48 -0.63 -4.20
C GLY A 69 -11.51 -0.56 -2.66
N GLY A 70 -12.73 -0.43 -2.11
CA GLY A 70 -12.96 -0.29 -0.66
C GLY A 70 -12.25 -1.35 0.19
N SER A 71 -12.27 -2.62 -0.22
CA SER A 71 -11.61 -3.71 0.51
C SER A 71 -10.10 -3.52 0.69
N ALA A 72 -9.39 -2.98 -0.32
CA ALA A 72 -7.96 -2.69 -0.21
C ALA A 72 -7.72 -1.48 0.70
N ILE A 73 -8.55 -0.45 0.55
CA ILE A 73 -8.46 0.79 1.34
C ILE A 73 -8.73 0.50 2.83
N ASP A 74 -9.74 -0.31 3.13
CA ASP A 74 -10.09 -0.65 4.50
C ASP A 74 -9.04 -1.53 5.17
N LEU A 75 -8.46 -2.50 4.44
CA LEU A 75 -7.31 -3.24 4.94
C LEU A 75 -6.09 -2.34 5.16
N GLY A 76 -5.82 -1.41 4.24
CA GLY A 76 -4.75 -0.42 4.39
C GLY A 76 -4.93 0.44 5.65
N LYS A 77 -6.17 0.87 5.95
CA LYS A 77 -6.50 1.58 7.18
C LYS A 77 -6.29 0.72 8.41
N ALA A 78 -6.75 -0.53 8.39
CA ALA A 78 -6.61 -1.46 9.52
C ALA A 78 -5.14 -1.72 9.87
N ILE A 79 -4.25 -1.80 8.87
CA ILE A 79 -2.80 -1.94 9.06
C ILE A 79 -2.18 -0.66 9.64
N SER A 80 -2.70 0.51 9.26
CA SER A 80 -2.17 1.81 9.70
C SER A 80 -2.64 2.29 11.08
N ALA A 81 -3.62 1.60 11.68
CA ALA A 81 -4.22 1.95 12.97
C ALA A 81 -3.32 1.56 14.15
#